data_AF-A0A484BU50-F1
#
_entry.id   AF-A0A484BU50-F1
#
_cell.length_a   1.000
_cell.length_b   1.000
_cell.length_c   1.000
_cell.angle_alpha   90.00
_cell.angle_beta   90.00
_cell.angle_gamma   90.00
#
_symmetry.space_group_name_H-M   'P 1'
#
loop_
_entity.id
_entity.type
_entity.pdbx_description
1 polymer ?
#
loop_
_entity_poly.entity_id
_entity_poly.type
_entity_poly.pdbx_seq_one_letter_code
_entity_poly.pdbx_strand_id
1 'polypeptide(L)'
;MLLQLLLALQQYVSQLKRQLASLWLVTLPQHLSGFRLLVGQPRVASSRASYQRHGQLPRRRLVMDYIFECFFNDTFEHITRNGLQDRQSRRDVLDHLSAIVKGCADGQNVATDEAASIAVTAALRFHRLAKQSNGNVCLMGKYHNILYIALRTCWDWGVRDSEVVVQLLVSIFECEKTFERIFLGALFGPHAPHFIAGWRSDFQDQNENVRAMVYFLKHATREQLTLPVWIPRFEQERQLRFIDVPIESCGRSSPLRIALQANAPELLLILLRYGAAPQPPDGGTSVIIALLDKLIENGRNYSYELVLCLQILMRNVPMIEMPFKPMVYGTRREMFFERYGRLLMDKIVGKEQVYGVPMLRHLCRCRIRDVLREHNQLPNGIDTLRLPKRLQRYIDLTEELDGAQLQPPEKPVQRLTNAMQRLETISSGTESEDESDNHVQLLEAVSDAEKAAVAAFVATAGDGDGVNIGEAKQAAIEAYAAAQDVQDVQDPPPNQTHPPLS
;
A
#
# COMPACT_ATOMS: atom_id res chain seq x y z
N MET A 1 -43.78 8.34 37.81
CA MET A 1 -44.05 7.57 36.57
C MET A 1 -42.80 7.17 35.81
N LEU A 2 -41.90 8.09 35.42
CA LEU A 2 -40.69 7.76 34.65
C LEU A 2 -39.73 6.77 35.35
N LEU A 3 -39.57 6.89 36.67
CA LEU A 3 -38.73 5.99 37.47
C LEU A 3 -39.29 4.56 37.55
N GLN A 4 -40.62 4.41 37.59
CA GLN A 4 -41.28 3.11 37.58
C GLN A 4 -41.19 2.43 36.21
N LEU A 5 -41.21 3.23 35.13
CA LEU A 5 -41.01 2.74 33.76
C LEU A 5 -39.57 2.24 33.54
N LEU A 6 -38.58 2.93 34.09
CA LEU A 6 -37.17 2.49 34.06
C LEU A 6 -36.95 1.19 34.83
N LEU A 7 -37.55 1.05 36.02
CA LEU A 7 -37.47 -0.17 36.81
C LEU A 7 -38.15 -1.36 36.13
N ALA A 8 -39.31 -1.13 35.49
CA ALA A 8 -40.01 -2.16 34.71
C ALA A 8 -39.18 -2.61 33.49
N LEU A 9 -38.52 -1.68 32.80
CA LEU A 9 -37.69 -1.97 31.64
C LEU A 9 -36.41 -2.73 32.03
N GLN A 10 -35.82 -2.39 33.18
CA GLN A 10 -34.66 -3.11 33.72
C GLN A 10 -35.03 -4.53 34.15
N GLN A 11 -36.20 -4.73 34.76
CA GLN A 11 -36.71 -6.07 35.08
C GLN A 11 -37.00 -6.90 33.82
N TYR A 12 -37.58 -6.28 32.78
CA TYR A 12 -37.84 -6.94 31.50
C TYR A 12 -36.56 -7.39 30.79
N VAL A 13 -35.52 -6.54 30.74
CA VAL A 13 -34.21 -6.90 30.17
C VAL A 13 -33.54 -8.02 30.98
N SER A 14 -33.72 -8.05 32.31
CA SER A 14 -33.20 -9.13 33.16
C SER A 14 -33.90 -10.47 32.90
N GLN A 15 -35.21 -10.46 32.64
CA GLN A 15 -35.99 -11.65 32.30
C GLN A 15 -35.62 -12.18 30.90
N LEU A 16 -35.44 -11.28 29.92
CA LEU A 16 -34.98 -11.64 28.57
C LEU A 16 -33.59 -12.28 28.59
N LYS A 17 -32.66 -11.77 29.40
CA LYS A 17 -31.33 -12.39 29.58
C LYS A 17 -31.42 -13.79 30.18
N ARG A 18 -32.33 -14.03 31.13
CA ARG A 18 -32.53 -15.36 31.72
C ARG A 18 -33.18 -16.34 30.74
N GLN A 19 -34.13 -15.90 29.93
CA GLN A 19 -34.76 -16.74 28.91
C GLN A 19 -33.80 -17.08 27.77
N LEU A 20 -32.96 -16.15 27.33
CA LEU A 20 -31.93 -16.40 26.32
C LEU A 20 -30.82 -17.32 26.84
N ALA A 21 -30.43 -17.20 28.11
CA ALA A 21 -29.48 -18.12 28.74
C ALA A 21 -30.03 -19.54 28.86
N SER A 22 -31.34 -19.72 29.10
CA SER A 22 -31.98 -21.04 29.12
C SER A 22 -32.16 -21.66 27.73
N LEU A 23 -32.24 -20.84 26.66
CA LEU A 23 -32.33 -21.30 25.27
C LEU A 23 -30.96 -21.71 24.69
N TRP A 24 -29.85 -21.20 25.22
CA TRP A 24 -28.50 -21.59 24.81
C TRP A 24 -27.98 -22.87 25.49
N LEU A 25 -28.59 -23.31 26.60
CA LEU A 25 -28.17 -24.50 27.34
C LEU A 25 -28.99 -25.76 27.02
N VAL A 26 -30.02 -25.66 26.18
CA VAL A 26 -30.89 -26.80 25.81
C VAL A 26 -31.21 -26.77 24.32
N THR A 27 -30.22 -27.10 23.47
CA THR A 27 -30.41 -27.81 22.19
C THR A 27 -29.06 -28.07 21.53
N LEU A 28 -28.48 -29.25 21.77
CA LEU A 28 -27.44 -29.84 20.92
C LEU A 28 -27.77 -31.33 20.81
N PRO A 29 -28.40 -31.80 19.73
CA PRO A 29 -28.55 -33.23 19.49
C PRO A 29 -27.19 -33.78 19.04
N GLN A 30 -26.70 -34.74 19.82
CA GLN A 30 -25.68 -35.68 19.39
C GLN A 30 -26.26 -36.53 18.27
N HIS A 31 -25.65 -36.46 17.07
CA HIS A 31 -25.62 -37.42 15.97
C HIS A 31 -25.73 -36.70 14.63
N LEU A 32 -24.58 -36.49 13.98
CA LEU A 32 -24.37 -36.77 12.56
C LEU A 32 -22.86 -36.82 12.33
N SER A 33 -22.31 -37.96 12.72
CA SER A 33 -21.00 -38.44 12.31
C SER A 33 -21.03 -38.67 10.79
N GLY A 34 -20.09 -38.06 10.07
CA GLY A 34 -19.64 -38.55 8.77
C GLY A 34 -20.02 -37.71 7.57
N PHE A 35 -19.24 -36.66 7.30
CA PHE A 35 -18.78 -36.35 5.94
C PHE A 35 -17.39 -35.71 6.04
N ARG A 36 -16.38 -36.45 5.59
CA ARG A 36 -15.03 -35.96 5.28
C ARG A 36 -15.14 -35.05 4.05
N LEU A 37 -14.73 -33.80 4.17
CA LEU A 37 -14.25 -32.99 3.05
C LEU A 37 -12.88 -32.42 3.40
N LEU A 38 -11.96 -32.62 2.47
CA LEU A 38 -10.54 -32.36 2.54
C LEU A 38 -10.26 -30.86 2.74
N VAL A 39 -9.83 -30.49 3.94
CA VAL A 39 -9.10 -29.24 4.18
C VAL A 39 -7.78 -29.64 4.83
N GLY A 40 -6.68 -29.47 4.11
CA GLY A 40 -5.33 -29.73 4.60
C GLY A 40 -4.98 -28.75 5.70
N GLN A 41 -5.06 -29.19 6.96
CA GLN A 41 -4.43 -28.49 8.07
C GLN A 41 -2.91 -28.72 8.05
N PRO A 42 -2.10 -27.67 8.27
CA PRO A 42 -0.67 -27.84 8.51
C PRO A 42 -0.45 -28.47 9.89
N ARG A 43 0.35 -29.54 9.92
CA ARG A 43 0.76 -30.22 11.15
C ARG A 43 1.51 -29.27 12.07
N VAL A 44 0.96 -29.05 13.27
CA VAL A 44 1.71 -28.57 14.43
C VAL A 44 2.71 -29.65 14.83
N ALA A 45 3.99 -29.41 14.55
CA ALA A 45 5.08 -30.25 15.04
C ALA A 45 5.47 -29.78 16.44
N SER A 46 5.29 -30.65 17.42
CA SER A 46 5.78 -30.49 18.79
C SER A 46 7.30 -30.30 18.80
N SER A 47 7.73 -29.29 19.54
CA SER A 47 9.11 -28.94 19.85
C SER A 47 9.90 -30.12 20.42
N ARG A 48 10.94 -30.55 19.69
CA ARG A 48 12.21 -31.20 20.11
C ARG A 48 12.84 -32.15 19.06
N ALA A 49 12.30 -32.28 17.85
CA ALA A 49 12.83 -33.22 16.85
C ALA A 49 12.93 -32.67 15.41
N SER A 50 13.41 -31.44 15.22
CA SER A 50 13.58 -30.82 13.89
C SER A 50 15.02 -30.74 13.37
N TYR A 51 16.01 -31.33 14.06
CA TYR A 51 17.41 -31.35 13.59
C TYR A 51 17.75 -32.46 12.58
N GLN A 52 16.77 -33.19 12.04
CA GLN A 52 17.04 -34.36 11.16
C GLN A 52 16.34 -34.30 9.79
N ARG A 53 16.30 -33.12 9.18
CA ARG A 53 16.18 -33.01 7.72
C ARG A 53 17.21 -32.02 7.18
N HIS A 54 18.48 -32.37 7.33
CA HIS A 54 19.56 -31.73 6.57
C HIS A 54 19.87 -32.55 5.32
N GLY A 55 19.36 -32.11 4.18
CA GLY A 55 20.24 -32.05 3.01
C GLY A 55 21.38 -31.11 3.39
N GLN A 56 22.63 -31.53 3.17
CA GLN A 56 23.81 -30.74 3.54
C GLN A 56 23.72 -29.33 2.94
N LEU A 57 23.39 -28.34 3.77
CA LEU A 57 23.52 -26.94 3.38
C LEU A 57 25.02 -26.69 3.16
N PRO A 58 25.41 -25.95 2.10
CA PRO A 58 26.81 -25.65 1.86
C PRO A 58 27.43 -25.01 3.11
N ARG A 59 28.62 -25.50 3.54
CA ARG A 59 29.32 -25.01 4.74
C ARG A 59 29.42 -23.48 4.81
N ARG A 60 29.53 -22.82 3.65
CA ARG A 60 29.57 -21.36 3.50
C ARG A 60 28.28 -20.68 3.99
N ARG A 61 27.12 -21.27 3.72
CA ARG A 61 25.81 -20.75 4.15
C ARG A 61 25.69 -20.78 5.68
N LEU A 62 26.16 -21.84 6.33
CA LEU A 62 26.15 -21.96 7.80
C LEU A 62 27.03 -20.91 8.49
N VAL A 63 28.16 -20.56 7.88
CA VAL A 63 29.07 -19.51 8.42
C VAL A 63 28.40 -18.14 8.35
N MET A 64 27.85 -17.77 7.19
CA MET A 64 27.12 -16.49 7.06
C MET A 64 25.91 -16.43 8.00
N ASP A 65 25.19 -17.53 8.12
CA ASP A 65 24.03 -17.64 9.01
C ASP A 65 24.40 -17.30 10.46
N TYR A 66 25.49 -17.89 10.95
CA TYR A 66 26.03 -17.62 12.28
C TYR A 66 26.49 -16.16 12.45
N ILE A 67 27.16 -15.59 11.45
CA ILE A 67 27.61 -14.18 11.51
C ILE A 67 26.42 -13.23 11.68
N PHE A 68 25.35 -13.42 10.89
CA PHE A 68 24.16 -12.57 11.00
C PHE A 68 23.39 -12.82 12.30
N GLU A 69 23.33 -14.06 12.80
CA GLU A 69 22.77 -14.34 14.13
C GLU A 69 23.52 -13.60 15.24
N CYS A 70 24.85 -13.64 15.24
CA CYS A 70 25.67 -12.88 16.18
C CYS A 70 25.40 -11.37 16.05
N PHE A 71 25.40 -10.84 14.83
CA PHE A 71 25.10 -9.42 14.60
C PHE A 71 23.77 -9.00 15.24
N PHE A 72 22.69 -9.74 14.97
CA PHE A 72 21.38 -9.37 15.51
C PHE A 72 21.30 -9.54 17.02
N ASN A 73 21.87 -10.61 17.58
CA ASN A 73 21.90 -10.81 19.03
C ASN A 73 22.68 -9.69 19.73
N ASP A 74 23.92 -9.43 19.31
CA ASP A 74 24.81 -8.48 19.96
C ASP A 74 24.30 -7.04 19.78
N THR A 75 23.89 -6.67 18.56
CA THR A 75 23.39 -5.31 18.27
C THR A 75 22.10 -5.04 19.02
N PHE A 76 21.15 -5.98 19.02
CA PHE A 76 19.85 -5.75 19.64
C PHE A 76 19.84 -6.00 21.14
N GLU A 77 20.85 -6.66 21.73
CA GLU A 77 21.02 -6.72 23.18
C GLU A 77 21.26 -5.32 23.77
N HIS A 78 22.12 -4.53 23.12
CA HIS A 78 22.51 -3.20 23.59
C HIS A 78 21.52 -2.07 23.23
N ILE A 79 20.66 -2.28 22.24
CA ILE A 79 19.64 -1.29 21.86
C ILE A 79 18.48 -1.31 22.85
N THR A 80 18.04 -0.13 23.31
CA THR A 80 16.83 0.00 24.15
C THR A 80 15.58 -0.38 23.35
N ARG A 81 14.47 -0.70 24.02
CA ARG A 81 13.22 -1.10 23.33
C ARG A 81 12.78 -0.11 22.24
N ASN A 82 12.95 1.19 22.47
CA ASN A 82 12.56 2.24 21.52
C ASN A 82 13.75 2.81 20.73
N GLY A 83 14.95 2.25 20.86
CA GLY A 83 16.16 2.78 20.21
C GLY A 83 16.20 2.66 18.68
N LEU A 84 15.14 2.13 18.06
CA LEU A 84 14.96 2.12 16.60
C LEU A 84 13.74 2.94 16.14
N GLN A 85 13.18 3.77 17.02
CA GLN A 85 12.03 4.61 16.69
C GLN A 85 12.43 5.75 15.76
N ASP A 86 13.60 6.34 15.97
CA ASP A 86 14.12 7.39 15.11
C ASP A 86 14.79 6.82 13.86
N ARG A 87 14.76 7.63 12.79
CA ARG A 87 15.29 7.24 11.48
C ARG A 87 16.81 7.09 11.48
N GLN A 88 17.52 7.88 12.29
CA GLN A 88 18.99 7.88 12.27
C GLN A 88 19.53 6.59 12.88
N SER A 89 19.04 6.17 14.04
CA SER A 89 19.44 4.91 14.68
C SER A 89 19.19 3.70 13.77
N ARG A 90 18.11 3.72 12.97
CA ARG A 90 17.86 2.67 11.98
C ARG A 90 18.87 2.70 10.83
N ARG A 91 19.24 3.88 10.34
CA ARG A 91 20.29 4.04 9.32
C ARG A 91 21.63 3.54 9.83
N ASP A 92 22.01 3.87 11.05
CA ASP A 92 23.28 3.41 11.63
C ASP A 92 23.35 1.87 11.69
N VAL A 93 22.24 1.21 12.06
CA VAL A 93 22.13 -0.26 12.03
C VAL A 93 22.17 -0.81 10.61
N LEU A 94 21.51 -0.15 9.65
CA LEU A 94 21.52 -0.53 8.23
C LEU A 94 22.89 -0.40 7.59
N ASP A 95 23.64 0.65 7.91
CA ASP A 95 24.98 0.89 7.39
C ASP A 95 25.94 -0.20 7.91
N HIS A 96 25.86 -0.52 9.21
CA HIS A 96 26.64 -1.61 9.79
C HIS A 96 26.26 -2.97 9.19
N LEU A 97 24.96 -3.28 9.06
CA LEU A 97 24.50 -4.50 8.42
C LEU A 97 24.96 -4.60 6.96
N SER A 98 24.89 -3.49 6.21
CA SER A 98 25.32 -3.43 4.82
C SER A 98 26.82 -3.69 4.66
N ALA A 99 27.65 -3.18 5.57
CA ALA A 99 29.07 -3.50 5.61
C ALA A 99 29.32 -5.00 5.84
N ILE A 100 28.56 -5.64 6.73
CA ILE A 100 28.65 -7.09 7.00
C ILE A 100 28.18 -7.91 5.79
N VAL A 101 27.08 -7.52 5.15
CA VAL A 101 26.57 -8.17 3.93
C VAL A 101 27.64 -8.15 2.84
N LYS A 102 28.25 -6.98 2.60
CA LYS A 102 29.34 -6.84 1.62
C LYS A 102 30.56 -7.70 1.98
N GLY A 103 31.00 -7.64 3.24
CA GLY A 103 32.13 -8.46 3.71
C GLY A 103 31.89 -9.96 3.62
N CYS A 104 30.66 -10.43 3.89
CA CYS A 104 30.28 -11.82 3.73
C CYS A 104 30.23 -12.24 2.26
N ALA A 105 29.68 -11.39 1.39
CA ALA A 105 29.61 -11.63 -0.05
C ALA A 105 31.01 -11.80 -0.65
N ASP A 106 31.91 -10.86 -0.35
CA ASP A 106 33.31 -10.88 -0.81
C ASP A 106 34.07 -12.08 -0.22
N GLY A 107 33.94 -12.31 1.09
CA GLY A 107 34.67 -13.37 1.79
C GLY A 107 34.24 -14.80 1.43
N GLN A 108 32.97 -15.00 1.07
CA GLN A 108 32.44 -16.31 0.65
C GLN A 108 32.35 -16.48 -0.87
N ASN A 109 32.68 -15.44 -1.63
CA ASN A 109 32.54 -15.34 -3.08
C ASN A 109 31.12 -15.71 -3.54
N VAL A 110 30.13 -14.98 -3.01
CA VAL A 110 28.71 -15.10 -3.34
C VAL A 110 28.16 -13.74 -3.77
N ALA A 111 27.03 -13.74 -4.47
CA ALA A 111 26.38 -12.49 -4.84
C ALA A 111 25.82 -11.77 -3.60
N THR A 112 25.82 -10.45 -3.61
CA THR A 112 25.38 -9.62 -2.49
C THR A 112 23.90 -9.83 -2.16
N ASP A 113 23.06 -10.11 -3.15
CA ASP A 113 21.64 -10.43 -2.97
C ASP A 113 21.44 -11.77 -2.23
N GLU A 114 22.34 -12.74 -2.45
CA GLU A 114 22.32 -14.03 -1.72
C GLU A 114 22.72 -13.82 -0.25
N ALA A 115 23.79 -13.07 0.01
CA ALA A 115 24.20 -12.73 1.38
C ALA A 115 23.11 -11.93 2.12
N ALA A 116 22.49 -10.95 1.45
CA ALA A 116 21.36 -10.19 1.99
C ALA A 116 20.14 -11.08 2.29
N SER A 117 19.85 -12.08 1.44
CA SER A 117 18.77 -13.05 1.69
C SER A 117 18.99 -13.84 2.98
N ILE A 118 20.25 -14.21 3.27
CA ILE A 118 20.62 -14.89 4.52
C ILE A 118 20.47 -13.93 5.71
N ALA A 119 20.90 -12.67 5.58
CA ALA A 119 20.72 -11.65 6.61
C ALA A 119 19.24 -11.44 6.97
N VAL A 120 18.37 -11.32 5.97
CA VAL A 120 16.92 -11.17 6.14
C VAL A 120 16.32 -12.41 6.81
N THR A 121 16.78 -13.60 6.44
CA THR A 121 16.35 -14.86 7.08
C THR A 121 16.77 -14.92 8.56
N ALA A 122 17.97 -14.45 8.89
CA ALA A 122 18.43 -14.33 10.27
C ALA A 122 17.60 -13.32 11.07
N ALA A 123 17.27 -12.16 10.50
CA ALA A 123 16.37 -11.17 11.11
C ALA A 123 14.97 -11.76 11.41
N LEU A 124 14.40 -12.49 10.45
CA LEU A 124 13.11 -13.17 10.61
C LEU A 124 13.13 -14.21 11.73
N ARG A 125 14.22 -14.98 11.82
CA ARG A 125 14.42 -15.96 12.89
C ARG A 125 14.56 -15.27 14.25
N PHE A 126 15.33 -14.20 14.36
CA PHE A 126 15.45 -13.42 15.59
C PHE A 126 14.09 -12.92 16.07
N HIS A 127 13.31 -12.28 15.19
CA HIS A 127 11.94 -11.86 15.50
C HIS A 127 11.05 -13.03 15.93
N ARG A 128 11.09 -14.15 15.21
CA ARG A 128 10.29 -15.35 15.52
C ARG A 128 10.64 -15.93 16.90
N LEU A 129 11.92 -16.03 17.24
CA LEU A 129 12.37 -16.54 18.53
C LEU A 129 11.95 -15.60 19.68
N ALA A 130 12.07 -14.29 19.50
CA ALA A 130 11.58 -13.31 20.47
C ALA A 130 10.05 -13.34 20.64
N LYS A 131 9.31 -13.53 19.54
CA LYS A 131 7.85 -13.71 19.57
C LYS A 131 7.48 -15.00 20.30
N GLN A 132 8.16 -16.11 20.04
CA GLN A 132 7.92 -17.41 20.68
C GLN A 132 8.23 -17.40 22.19
N SER A 133 9.34 -16.78 22.59
CA SER A 133 9.69 -16.64 24.01
C SER A 133 8.69 -15.75 24.77
N ASN A 134 7.97 -14.88 24.06
CA ASN A 134 6.91 -14.03 24.58
C ASN A 134 5.49 -14.56 24.26
N GLY A 135 5.27 -15.87 24.33
CA GLY A 135 3.94 -16.47 24.20
C GLY A 135 3.31 -16.31 22.81
N ASN A 136 4.13 -16.26 21.76
CA ASN A 136 3.75 -15.97 20.37
C ASN A 136 3.21 -14.55 20.12
N VAL A 137 3.49 -13.60 21.00
CA VAL A 137 3.13 -12.19 20.85
C VAL A 137 4.37 -11.35 20.58
N CYS A 138 4.31 -10.50 19.54
CA CYS A 138 5.42 -9.60 19.23
C CYS A 138 5.53 -8.47 20.27
N LEU A 139 6.74 -8.25 20.79
CA LEU A 139 7.03 -7.24 21.83
C LEU A 139 7.08 -5.79 21.32
N MET A 140 6.91 -5.57 20.01
CA MET A 140 7.04 -4.27 19.35
C MET A 140 8.43 -3.63 19.59
N GLY A 141 8.58 -2.35 19.27
CA GLY A 141 9.86 -1.64 19.41
C GLY A 141 10.97 -2.32 18.62
N LYS A 142 12.16 -2.48 19.21
CA LYS A 142 13.32 -3.11 18.56
C LYS A 142 13.03 -4.52 18.00
N TYR A 143 12.25 -5.32 18.71
CA TYR A 143 11.93 -6.70 18.31
C TYR A 143 11.08 -6.77 17.05
N HIS A 144 10.31 -5.71 16.76
CA HIS A 144 9.50 -5.59 15.56
C HIS A 144 10.19 -4.78 14.47
N ASN A 145 10.88 -3.70 14.86
CA ASN A 145 11.58 -2.80 13.94
C ASN A 145 12.71 -3.50 13.19
N ILE A 146 13.24 -4.62 13.70
CA ILE A 146 14.14 -5.49 12.94
C ILE A 146 13.54 -5.96 11.60
N LEU A 147 12.22 -6.14 11.51
CA LEU A 147 11.54 -6.49 10.26
C LEU A 147 11.65 -5.36 9.24
N TYR A 148 11.68 -4.10 9.68
CA TYR A 148 11.86 -2.95 8.80
C TYR A 148 13.32 -2.72 8.41
N ILE A 149 14.26 -3.05 9.28
CA ILE A 149 15.67 -3.18 8.90
C ILE A 149 15.80 -4.23 7.79
N ALA A 150 15.23 -5.42 7.98
CA ALA A 150 15.24 -6.48 6.98
C ALA A 150 14.54 -6.06 5.67
N LEU A 151 13.42 -5.32 5.76
CA LEU A 151 12.69 -4.79 4.60
C LEU A 151 13.57 -3.84 3.79
N ARG A 152 14.24 -2.92 4.47
CA ARG A 152 15.17 -2.00 3.83
C ARG A 152 16.38 -2.73 3.24
N THR A 153 16.93 -3.73 3.93
CA THR A 153 18.01 -4.60 3.40
C THR A 153 17.58 -5.36 2.14
N CYS A 154 16.34 -5.88 2.06
CA CYS A 154 15.83 -6.51 0.84
C CYS A 154 15.89 -5.56 -0.36
N TRP A 155 15.47 -4.31 -0.15
CA TRP A 155 15.47 -3.29 -1.18
C TRP A 155 16.88 -2.87 -1.59
N ASP A 156 17.73 -2.49 -0.62
CA ASP A 156 19.08 -1.96 -0.87
C ASP A 156 19.95 -2.94 -1.66
N TRP A 157 19.79 -4.24 -1.40
CA TRP A 157 20.57 -5.30 -2.03
C TRP A 157 19.82 -6.06 -3.13
N GLY A 158 18.60 -5.62 -3.47
CA GLY A 158 17.81 -6.21 -4.56
C GLY A 158 17.57 -7.71 -4.41
N VAL A 159 17.21 -8.18 -3.21
CA VAL A 159 16.98 -9.61 -2.92
C VAL A 159 16.02 -10.22 -3.96
N ARG A 160 16.48 -11.25 -4.68
CA ARG A 160 15.69 -11.86 -5.78
C ARG A 160 14.79 -13.00 -5.32
N ASP A 161 15.11 -13.61 -4.18
CA ASP A 161 14.34 -14.71 -3.60
C ASP A 161 12.98 -14.20 -3.12
N SER A 162 11.94 -14.53 -3.88
CA SER A 162 10.58 -14.04 -3.62
C SER A 162 9.95 -14.72 -2.40
N GLU A 163 10.38 -15.93 -2.07
CA GLU A 163 9.92 -16.64 -0.88
C GLU A 163 10.38 -15.91 0.38
N VAL A 164 11.66 -15.51 0.45
CA VAL A 164 12.22 -14.75 1.58
C VAL A 164 11.51 -13.40 1.75
N VAL A 165 11.32 -12.65 0.66
CA VAL A 165 10.63 -11.34 0.71
C VAL A 165 9.18 -11.52 1.17
N VAL A 166 8.48 -12.55 0.71
CA VAL A 166 7.08 -12.80 1.10
C VAL A 166 6.96 -13.30 2.54
N GLN A 167 7.89 -14.14 3.01
CA GLN A 167 7.96 -14.50 4.44
C GLN A 167 8.14 -13.27 5.34
N LEU A 168 8.91 -12.27 4.88
CA LEU A 168 9.06 -11.00 5.56
C LEU A 168 7.74 -10.20 5.59
N LEU A 169 7.08 -10.05 4.44
CA LEU A 169 5.77 -9.38 4.37
C LEU A 169 4.72 -10.05 5.26
N VAL A 170 4.66 -11.39 5.26
CA VAL A 170 3.77 -12.15 6.14
C VAL A 170 4.10 -11.89 7.61
N SER A 171 5.39 -11.87 7.98
CA SER A 171 5.80 -11.61 9.37
C SER A 171 5.43 -10.20 9.84
N ILE A 172 5.50 -9.20 8.96
CA ILE A 172 5.03 -7.83 9.25
C ILE A 172 3.51 -7.83 9.43
N PHE A 173 2.77 -8.42 8.49
CA PHE A 173 1.31 -8.45 8.53
C PHE A 173 0.76 -9.22 9.74
N GLU A 174 1.41 -10.31 10.15
CA GLU A 174 1.01 -11.04 11.35
C GLU A 174 0.99 -10.17 12.61
N CYS A 175 1.91 -9.21 12.69
CA CYS A 175 2.08 -8.32 13.82
C CYS A 175 1.21 -7.06 13.71
N GLU A 176 1.16 -6.42 12.54
CA GLU A 176 0.52 -5.12 12.35
C GLU A 176 -0.88 -5.18 11.72
N LYS A 177 -1.18 -6.24 10.97
CA LYS A 177 -2.39 -6.37 10.14
C LYS A 177 -2.53 -5.28 9.05
N THR A 178 -1.44 -4.62 8.70
CA THR A 178 -1.36 -3.57 7.67
C THR A 178 0.04 -3.56 7.03
N PHE A 179 0.20 -2.80 5.94
CA PHE A 179 1.47 -2.49 5.29
C PHE A 179 1.70 -0.99 5.13
N GLU A 180 1.08 -0.18 5.99
CA GLU A 180 1.08 1.27 5.86
C GLU A 180 2.49 1.88 5.76
N ARG A 181 3.49 1.32 6.45
CA ARG A 181 4.87 1.83 6.37
C ARG A 181 5.52 1.65 4.99
N ILE A 182 5.01 0.75 4.15
CA ILE A 182 5.43 0.60 2.75
C ILE A 182 4.68 1.61 1.86
N PHE A 183 3.38 1.79 2.09
CA PHE A 183 2.52 2.59 1.20
C PHE A 183 2.53 4.10 1.50
N LEU A 184 2.56 4.51 2.77
CA LEU A 184 2.45 5.91 3.16
C LEU A 184 3.59 6.77 2.59
N GLY A 185 4.81 6.24 2.58
CA GLY A 185 5.97 6.93 2.00
C GLY A 185 5.84 7.14 0.49
N ALA A 186 5.21 6.21 -0.22
CA ALA A 186 4.95 6.33 -1.65
C ALA A 186 3.82 7.34 -1.93
N LEU A 187 2.75 7.30 -1.12
CA LEU A 187 1.57 8.15 -1.26
C LEU A 187 1.85 9.62 -0.88
N PHE A 188 2.58 9.86 0.21
CA PHE A 188 2.70 11.19 0.81
C PHE A 188 4.16 11.69 0.93
N GLY A 189 5.14 10.91 0.49
CA GLY A 189 6.56 11.23 0.66
C GLY A 189 7.13 10.78 2.00
N PRO A 190 8.43 11.01 2.26
CA PRO A 190 9.15 10.40 3.39
C PRO A 190 8.81 10.99 4.76
N HIS A 191 8.30 12.23 4.81
CA HIS A 191 8.06 12.99 6.05
C HIS A 191 6.64 12.82 6.61
N ALA A 192 5.62 12.90 5.75
CA ALA A 192 4.22 12.77 6.13
C ALA A 192 3.87 11.51 6.98
N PRO A 193 4.45 10.32 6.74
CA PRO A 193 4.19 9.12 7.54
C PRO A 193 4.46 9.30 9.04
N HIS A 194 5.35 10.24 9.42
CA HIS A 194 5.63 10.54 10.82
C HIS A 194 4.41 11.11 11.55
N PHE A 195 3.66 11.98 10.89
CA PHE A 195 2.48 12.63 11.46
C PHE A 195 1.27 11.69 11.50
N ILE A 196 1.19 10.76 10.57
CA ILE A 196 0.05 9.85 10.40
C ILE A 196 0.19 8.60 11.27
N ALA A 197 1.39 8.02 11.29
CA ALA A 197 1.65 6.70 11.89
C ALA A 197 2.82 6.72 12.89
N GLY A 198 3.35 7.91 13.23
CA GLY A 198 4.47 8.04 14.17
C GLY A 198 5.82 7.55 13.62
N TRP A 199 5.90 7.22 12.33
CA TRP A 199 7.08 6.59 11.72
C TRP A 199 7.57 7.35 10.49
N ARG A 200 8.84 7.77 10.46
CA ARG A 200 9.44 8.34 9.24
C ARG A 200 9.86 7.22 8.28
N SER A 201 9.61 7.40 7.00
CA SER A 201 10.09 6.45 5.98
C SER A 201 11.61 6.36 6.00
N ASP A 202 12.15 5.14 5.82
CA ASP A 202 13.58 4.93 5.72
C ASP A 202 14.12 5.34 4.33
N PHE A 203 13.25 5.40 3.32
CA PHE A 203 13.57 5.83 1.97
C PHE A 203 13.78 7.35 1.87
N GLN A 204 14.74 7.76 1.06
CA GLN A 204 15.28 9.11 0.91
C GLN A 204 14.21 10.09 0.44
N ASP A 205 13.51 9.75 -0.63
CA ASP A 205 12.51 10.59 -1.27
C ASP A 205 11.25 9.80 -1.68
N GLN A 206 10.24 10.51 -2.17
CA GLN A 206 9.00 9.87 -2.63
C GLN A 206 9.23 8.89 -3.78
N ASN A 207 10.15 9.18 -4.70
CA ASN A 207 10.44 8.31 -5.85
C ASN A 207 11.07 6.98 -5.41
N GLU A 208 12.00 6.99 -4.47
CA GLU A 208 12.57 5.79 -3.88
C GLU A 208 11.50 4.97 -3.15
N ASN A 209 10.60 5.64 -2.41
CA ASN A 209 9.45 4.95 -1.81
C ASN A 209 8.56 4.27 -2.88
N VAL A 210 8.26 4.93 -4.00
CA VAL A 210 7.47 4.33 -5.09
C VAL A 210 8.19 3.12 -5.67
N ARG A 211 9.50 3.22 -5.95
CA ARG A 211 10.26 2.09 -6.49
C ARG A 211 10.33 0.92 -5.50
N ALA A 212 10.49 1.20 -4.21
CA ALA A 212 10.47 0.20 -3.16
C ALA A 212 9.11 -0.50 -3.05
N MET A 213 8.02 0.27 -3.05
CA MET A 213 6.66 -0.27 -3.10
C MET A 213 6.47 -1.20 -4.31
N VAL A 214 6.92 -0.79 -5.50
CA VAL A 214 6.87 -1.59 -6.73
C VAL A 214 7.68 -2.88 -6.61
N TYR A 215 8.84 -2.85 -5.97
CA TYR A 215 9.64 -4.05 -5.70
C TYR A 215 8.88 -5.06 -4.84
N PHE A 216 8.28 -4.63 -3.72
CA PHE A 216 7.49 -5.54 -2.89
C PHE A 216 6.22 -6.02 -3.60
N LEU A 217 5.57 -5.18 -4.41
CA LEU A 217 4.44 -5.58 -5.26
C LEU A 217 4.83 -6.71 -6.23
N LYS A 218 6.02 -6.61 -6.86
CA LYS A 218 6.51 -7.63 -7.78
C LYS A 218 6.72 -8.98 -7.08
N HIS A 219 7.34 -9.00 -5.91
CA HIS A 219 7.55 -10.21 -5.12
C HIS A 219 6.23 -10.80 -4.62
N ALA A 220 5.35 -9.98 -4.06
CA ALA A 220 4.04 -10.41 -3.60
C ALA A 220 3.17 -10.98 -4.73
N THR A 221 3.21 -10.38 -5.92
CA THR A 221 2.48 -10.87 -7.10
C THR A 221 3.03 -12.21 -7.57
N ARG A 222 4.36 -12.38 -7.59
CA ARG A 222 5.01 -13.62 -8.03
C ARG A 222 4.61 -14.83 -7.19
N GLU A 223 4.57 -14.66 -5.87
CA GLU A 223 4.14 -15.70 -4.92
C GLU A 223 2.64 -15.70 -4.66
N GLN A 224 1.87 -14.87 -5.38
CA GLN A 224 0.41 -14.79 -5.27
C GLN A 224 -0.07 -14.53 -3.83
N LEU A 225 0.64 -13.65 -3.12
CA LEU A 225 0.41 -13.38 -1.71
C LEU A 225 -1.02 -12.87 -1.44
N THR A 226 -1.80 -13.69 -0.75
CA THR A 226 -3.10 -13.33 -0.18
C THR A 226 -3.06 -13.40 1.34
N LEU A 227 -3.77 -12.49 2.00
CA LEU A 227 -3.72 -12.29 3.44
C LEU A 227 -5.14 -12.19 4.01
N PRO A 228 -5.38 -12.78 5.20
CA PRO A 228 -6.64 -12.69 5.90
C PRO A 228 -6.84 -11.31 6.53
N VAL A 229 -7.76 -10.52 5.98
CA VAL A 229 -8.08 -9.18 6.47
C VAL A 229 -9.53 -9.14 6.97
N TRP A 230 -9.71 -8.69 8.21
CA TRP A 230 -11.04 -8.42 8.75
C TRP A 230 -11.61 -7.13 8.15
N ILE A 231 -12.76 -7.20 7.50
CA ILE A 231 -13.41 -6.02 6.90
C ILE A 231 -14.65 -5.65 7.71
N PRO A 232 -14.61 -4.54 8.49
CA PRO A 232 -15.68 -4.19 9.43
C PRO A 232 -17.07 -4.12 8.81
N ARG A 233 -17.19 -3.48 7.63
CA ARG A 233 -18.48 -3.30 6.94
C ARG A 233 -19.18 -4.62 6.61
N PHE A 234 -18.42 -5.69 6.41
CA PHE A 234 -18.96 -6.99 6.05
C PHE A 234 -18.94 -7.98 7.21
N GLU A 235 -18.44 -7.57 8.38
CA GLU A 235 -18.28 -8.42 9.57
C GLU A 235 -17.66 -9.80 9.27
N GLN A 236 -16.68 -9.84 8.35
CA GLN A 236 -16.05 -11.08 7.93
C GLN A 236 -14.59 -10.88 7.53
N GLU A 237 -13.82 -11.95 7.68
CA GLU A 237 -12.47 -12.05 7.16
C GLU A 237 -12.50 -12.35 5.65
N ARG A 238 -11.69 -11.64 4.87
CA ARG A 238 -11.54 -11.86 3.43
C ARG A 238 -10.07 -12.02 3.08
N GLN A 239 -9.82 -12.86 2.09
CA GLN A 239 -8.49 -13.01 1.50
C GLN A 239 -8.24 -11.85 0.54
N LEU A 240 -7.38 -10.92 0.95
CA LEU A 240 -6.98 -9.77 0.15
C LEU A 240 -5.55 -9.94 -0.34
N ARG A 241 -5.24 -9.42 -1.53
CA ARG A 241 -3.86 -9.38 -2.01
C ARG A 241 -3.09 -8.29 -1.28
N PHE A 242 -1.77 -8.41 -1.23
CA PHE A 242 -0.88 -7.42 -0.64
C PHE A 242 -1.23 -5.97 -1.02
N ILE A 243 -1.53 -5.72 -2.30
CA ILE A 243 -1.87 -4.39 -2.85
C ILE A 243 -3.22 -3.83 -2.38
N ASP A 244 -4.14 -4.69 -1.94
CA ASP A 244 -5.49 -4.33 -1.53
C ASP A 244 -5.63 -4.28 0.01
N VAL A 245 -4.59 -4.62 0.78
CA VAL A 245 -4.61 -4.55 2.24
C VAL A 245 -4.82 -3.09 2.68
N PRO A 246 -5.86 -2.80 3.50
CA PRO A 246 -6.15 -1.44 3.93
C PRO A 246 -5.06 -0.81 4.81
N ILE A 247 -4.97 0.51 4.73
CA ILE A 247 -4.10 1.35 5.55
C ILE A 247 -4.86 1.75 6.81
N GLU A 248 -4.50 1.18 7.96
CA GLU A 248 -5.18 1.40 9.25
C GLU A 248 -5.26 2.89 9.62
N SER A 249 -4.14 3.61 9.52
CA SER A 249 -4.07 5.04 9.83
C SER A 249 -4.80 5.96 8.84
N CYS A 250 -5.25 5.45 7.69
CA CYS A 250 -6.03 6.20 6.70
C CYS A 250 -7.48 5.70 6.62
N GLY A 251 -8.12 5.57 7.79
CA GLY A 251 -9.52 5.17 7.91
C GLY A 251 -9.80 3.76 7.39
N ARG A 252 -8.81 2.86 7.39
CA ARG A 252 -8.90 1.50 6.80
C ARG A 252 -9.30 1.51 5.33
N SER A 253 -8.81 2.49 4.59
CA SER A 253 -8.99 2.57 3.14
C SER A 253 -7.91 1.78 2.40
N SER A 254 -8.26 1.25 1.24
CA SER A 254 -7.28 0.63 0.34
C SER A 254 -6.25 1.66 -0.18
N PRO A 255 -5.01 1.23 -0.51
CA PRO A 255 -4.01 2.11 -1.12
C PRO A 255 -4.51 2.82 -2.40
N LEU A 256 -5.36 2.13 -3.18
CA LEU A 256 -5.98 2.72 -4.38
C LEU A 256 -6.92 3.87 -4.05
N ARG A 257 -7.77 3.72 -3.03
CA ARG A 257 -8.66 4.81 -2.58
C ARG A 257 -7.87 6.01 -2.08
N ILE A 258 -6.80 5.77 -1.33
CA ILE A 258 -5.95 6.85 -0.82
C ILE A 258 -5.24 7.58 -1.97
N ALA A 259 -4.74 6.86 -2.98
CA ALA A 259 -4.15 7.49 -4.17
C ALA A 259 -5.15 8.41 -4.90
N LEU A 260 -6.43 8.04 -4.95
CA LEU A 260 -7.49 8.88 -5.51
C LEU A 260 -7.77 10.11 -4.65
N GLN A 261 -7.85 9.96 -3.32
CA GLN A 261 -8.09 11.06 -2.40
C GLN A 261 -6.94 12.07 -2.42
N ALA A 262 -5.71 11.59 -2.56
CA ALA A 262 -4.48 12.37 -2.69
C ALA A 262 -4.24 12.94 -4.10
N ASN A 263 -5.17 12.76 -5.05
CA ASN A 263 -5.06 13.23 -6.43
C ASN A 263 -3.76 12.77 -7.13
N ALA A 264 -3.36 11.51 -6.93
CA ALA A 264 -2.10 10.96 -7.41
C ALA A 264 -2.30 10.00 -8.62
N PRO A 265 -2.48 10.52 -9.86
CA PRO A 265 -2.77 9.69 -11.03
C PRO A 265 -1.66 8.70 -11.37
N GLU A 266 -0.40 9.05 -11.11
CA GLU A 266 0.75 8.17 -11.38
C GLU A 266 0.74 6.93 -10.47
N LEU A 267 0.51 7.13 -9.18
CA LEU A 267 0.38 6.04 -8.22
C LEU A 267 -0.86 5.20 -8.50
N LEU A 268 -1.99 5.83 -8.83
CA LEU A 268 -3.20 5.13 -9.25
C LEU A 268 -2.93 4.21 -10.45
N LEU A 269 -2.22 4.71 -11.47
CA LEU A 269 -1.84 3.92 -12.64
C LEU A 269 -0.95 2.74 -12.25
N ILE A 270 0.06 2.95 -11.41
CA ILE A 270 0.95 1.87 -10.92
C ILE A 270 0.12 0.81 -10.17
N LEU A 271 -0.73 1.21 -9.23
CA LEU A 271 -1.54 0.29 -8.44
C LEU A 271 -2.46 -0.54 -9.35
N LEU A 272 -3.15 0.09 -10.30
CA LEU A 272 -4.01 -0.61 -11.25
C LEU A 272 -3.21 -1.52 -12.19
N ARG A 273 -2.00 -1.14 -12.61
CA ARG A 273 -1.10 -2.00 -13.41
C ARG A 273 -0.67 -3.25 -12.66
N TYR A 274 -0.36 -3.14 -11.37
CA TYR A 274 -0.13 -4.27 -10.47
C TYR A 274 -1.41 -4.97 -9.98
N GLY A 275 -2.55 -4.60 -10.58
CA GLY A 275 -3.79 -5.33 -10.43
C GLY A 275 -4.59 -4.96 -9.19
N ALA A 276 -4.42 -3.78 -8.58
CA ALA A 276 -5.33 -3.29 -7.54
C ALA A 276 -6.80 -3.37 -8.01
N ALA A 277 -7.72 -3.66 -7.10
CA ALA A 277 -9.13 -3.74 -7.42
C ALA A 277 -9.68 -2.34 -7.78
N PRO A 278 -10.24 -2.11 -8.99
CA PRO A 278 -10.79 -0.81 -9.41
C PRO A 278 -11.97 -0.37 -8.54
N GLN A 279 -12.65 -1.34 -7.92
CA GLN A 279 -13.57 -1.13 -6.81
C GLN A 279 -12.99 -1.86 -5.61
N PRO A 280 -12.27 -1.15 -4.73
CA PRO A 280 -11.57 -1.79 -3.64
C PRO A 280 -12.52 -2.52 -2.68
N PRO A 281 -12.14 -3.70 -2.16
CA PRO A 281 -12.94 -4.43 -1.20
C PRO A 281 -12.84 -3.86 0.23
N ASP A 282 -12.41 -2.61 0.40
CA ASP A 282 -12.19 -1.95 1.71
C ASP A 282 -13.48 -1.61 2.46
N GLY A 283 -14.63 -1.80 1.83
CA GLY A 283 -15.92 -1.45 2.41
C GLY A 283 -16.24 0.05 2.32
N GLY A 284 -15.46 0.86 1.60
CA GLY A 284 -15.85 2.24 1.31
C GLY A 284 -16.97 2.34 0.26
N THR A 285 -17.40 3.57 -0.04
CA THR A 285 -18.33 3.85 -1.15
C THR A 285 -17.64 3.64 -2.50
N SER A 286 -18.41 3.64 -3.60
CA SER A 286 -17.84 3.51 -4.95
C SER A 286 -16.83 4.63 -5.22
N VAL A 287 -15.58 4.26 -5.48
CA VAL A 287 -14.49 5.24 -5.68
C VAL A 287 -14.74 6.12 -6.91
N ILE A 288 -15.43 5.60 -7.92
CA ILE A 288 -15.84 6.38 -9.10
C ILE A 288 -16.85 7.44 -8.71
N ILE A 289 -17.87 7.08 -7.93
CA ILE A 289 -18.91 8.04 -7.51
C ILE A 289 -18.31 9.14 -6.64
N ALA A 290 -17.44 8.78 -5.68
CA ALA A 290 -16.74 9.75 -4.85
C ALA A 290 -15.90 10.74 -5.70
N LEU A 291 -15.26 10.24 -6.76
CA LEU A 291 -14.49 11.08 -7.68
C LEU A 291 -15.37 11.99 -8.55
N LEU A 292 -16.52 11.50 -9.01
CA LEU A 292 -17.50 12.31 -9.75
C LEU A 292 -18.06 13.43 -8.86
N ASP A 293 -18.35 13.13 -7.59
CA ASP A 293 -18.79 14.12 -6.60
C ASP A 293 -17.74 15.20 -6.40
N LYS A 294 -16.47 14.81 -6.17
CA LYS A 294 -15.35 15.75 -6.02
C LYS A 294 -15.13 16.63 -7.26
N LEU A 295 -15.36 16.10 -8.46
CA LEU A 295 -15.25 16.88 -9.69
C LEU A 295 -16.34 17.96 -9.82
N ILE A 296 -17.56 17.69 -9.37
CA ILE A 296 -18.67 18.65 -9.49
C ILE A 296 -18.71 19.70 -8.36
N GLU A 297 -17.99 19.49 -7.25
CA GLU A 297 -17.91 20.41 -6.11
C GLU A 297 -17.58 21.84 -6.53
N ASN A 298 -16.61 22.02 -7.44
CA ASN A 298 -16.17 23.33 -7.93
C ASN A 298 -16.85 23.74 -9.24
N GLY A 299 -18.04 23.20 -9.53
CA GLY A 299 -18.81 23.53 -10.72
C GLY A 299 -18.16 23.04 -12.02
N ARG A 300 -17.60 23.94 -12.83
CA ARG A 300 -16.92 23.62 -14.10
C ARG A 300 -15.39 23.74 -14.03
N ASN A 301 -14.84 24.05 -12.85
CA ASN A 301 -13.39 24.13 -12.66
C ASN A 301 -12.85 22.78 -12.18
N TYR A 302 -12.71 21.84 -13.11
CA TYR A 302 -12.26 20.49 -12.81
C TYR A 302 -10.74 20.46 -12.61
N SER A 303 -10.26 19.89 -11.49
CA SER A 303 -8.83 19.62 -11.35
C SER A 303 -8.39 18.62 -12.40
N TYR A 304 -7.28 18.94 -13.06
CA TYR A 304 -6.69 18.10 -14.11
C TYR A 304 -6.31 16.72 -13.57
N GLU A 305 -5.75 16.66 -12.36
CA GLU A 305 -5.34 15.44 -11.67
C GLU A 305 -6.55 14.53 -11.38
N LEU A 306 -7.67 15.10 -10.94
CA LEU A 306 -8.91 14.36 -10.71
C LEU A 306 -9.49 13.80 -12.01
N VAL A 307 -9.45 14.58 -13.10
CA VAL A 307 -9.89 14.12 -14.43
C VAL A 307 -9.00 12.97 -14.91
N LEU A 308 -7.68 13.08 -14.76
CA LEU A 308 -6.76 11.99 -15.09
C LEU A 308 -7.02 10.73 -14.27
N CYS A 309 -7.23 10.88 -12.96
CA CYS A 309 -7.58 9.77 -12.08
C CYS A 309 -8.85 9.07 -12.56
N LEU A 310 -9.87 9.84 -12.95
CA LEU A 310 -11.13 9.29 -13.45
C LEU A 310 -10.89 8.53 -14.76
N GLN A 311 -10.18 9.14 -15.71
CA GLN A 311 -9.87 8.50 -16.99
C GLN A 311 -9.10 7.19 -16.82
N ILE A 312 -8.08 7.16 -15.93
CA ILE A 312 -7.32 5.95 -15.62
C ILE A 312 -8.24 4.86 -15.01
N LEU A 313 -9.08 5.24 -14.06
CA LEU A 313 -9.99 4.31 -13.39
C LEU A 313 -11.03 3.75 -14.37
N MET A 314 -11.59 4.60 -15.22
CA MET A 314 -12.56 4.25 -16.25
C MET A 314 -12.01 3.30 -17.32
N ARG A 315 -10.69 3.24 -17.50
CA ARG A 315 -10.05 2.22 -18.38
C ARG A 315 -10.12 0.81 -17.79
N ASN A 316 -10.40 0.68 -16.50
CA ASN A 316 -10.42 -0.58 -15.77
C ASN A 316 -11.83 -1.09 -15.45
N VAL A 317 -12.88 -0.31 -15.74
CA VAL A 317 -14.27 -0.72 -15.51
C VAL A 317 -15.08 -0.73 -16.82
N PRO A 318 -15.93 -1.74 -17.07
CA PRO A 318 -16.78 -1.76 -18.26
C PRO A 318 -17.73 -0.57 -18.35
N MET A 319 -18.38 -0.25 -17.22
CA MET A 319 -19.34 0.83 -17.06
C MET A 319 -19.33 1.35 -15.62
N ILE A 320 -19.81 2.57 -15.39
CA ILE A 320 -19.99 3.16 -14.06
C ILE A 320 -21.19 2.51 -13.38
N GLU A 321 -20.95 1.74 -12.33
CA GLU A 321 -22.03 1.20 -11.49
C GLU A 321 -22.66 2.31 -10.65
N MET A 322 -23.96 2.52 -10.86
CA MET A 322 -24.75 3.44 -10.04
C MET A 322 -25.20 2.72 -8.77
N PRO A 323 -25.26 3.40 -7.61
CA PRO A 323 -25.54 2.78 -6.31
C PRO A 323 -26.97 2.20 -6.18
N PHE A 324 -27.83 2.34 -7.19
CA PHE A 324 -29.20 1.83 -7.19
C PHE A 324 -29.33 0.62 -8.14
N LYS A 325 -29.93 -0.47 -7.63
CA LYS A 325 -30.28 -1.74 -8.31
C LYS A 325 -30.89 -1.52 -9.72
N PRO A 326 -30.83 -2.50 -10.66
CA PRO A 326 -30.85 -2.25 -12.09
C PRO A 326 -32.07 -1.45 -12.51
N MET A 327 -31.84 -0.18 -12.77
CA MET A 327 -32.84 0.71 -13.33
C MET A 327 -32.85 0.52 -14.83
N VAL A 328 -34.06 0.49 -15.40
CA VAL A 328 -34.30 0.53 -16.84
C VAL A 328 -33.44 1.64 -17.45
N TYR A 329 -32.89 1.41 -18.64
CA TYR A 329 -31.98 2.31 -19.36
C TYR A 329 -32.34 3.80 -19.22
N GLY A 330 -33.62 4.14 -19.39
CA GLY A 330 -34.11 5.52 -19.32
C GLY A 330 -33.85 6.19 -17.97
N THR A 331 -34.19 5.50 -16.88
CA THR A 331 -34.03 6.03 -15.51
C THR A 331 -32.56 6.12 -15.10
N ARG A 332 -31.70 5.17 -15.53
CA ARG A 332 -30.24 5.28 -15.30
C ARG A 332 -29.67 6.53 -15.96
N ARG A 333 -30.09 6.83 -17.19
CA ARG A 333 -29.67 8.03 -17.92
C ARG A 333 -30.14 9.30 -17.19
N GLU A 334 -31.40 9.36 -16.80
CA GLU A 334 -32.00 10.51 -16.12
C GLU A 334 -31.30 10.82 -14.81
N MET A 335 -31.13 9.82 -13.92
CA MET A 335 -30.43 10.00 -12.64
C MET A 335 -28.99 10.47 -12.81
N PHE A 336 -28.25 9.88 -13.75
CA PHE A 336 -26.88 10.33 -14.00
C PHE A 336 -26.86 11.75 -14.57
N PHE A 337 -27.78 12.09 -15.47
CA PHE A 337 -27.84 13.41 -16.08
C PHE A 337 -28.22 14.49 -15.07
N GLU A 338 -29.13 14.20 -14.15
CA GLU A 338 -29.56 15.12 -13.10
C GLU A 338 -28.39 15.57 -12.21
N ARG A 339 -27.53 14.64 -11.79
CA ARG A 339 -26.41 14.94 -10.88
C ARG A 339 -25.10 15.26 -11.61
N TYR A 340 -24.77 14.50 -12.65
CA TYR A 340 -23.47 14.52 -13.33
C TYR A 340 -23.57 14.89 -14.81
N GLY A 341 -24.72 15.38 -15.28
CA GLY A 341 -24.94 15.72 -16.69
C GLY A 341 -23.90 16.70 -17.27
N ARG A 342 -23.33 17.56 -16.42
CA ARG A 342 -22.24 18.47 -16.80
C ARG A 342 -20.98 17.73 -17.27
N LEU A 343 -20.60 16.65 -16.57
CA LEU A 343 -19.43 15.84 -16.94
C LEU A 343 -19.62 15.13 -18.29
N LEU A 344 -20.87 14.83 -18.69
CA LEU A 344 -21.19 14.33 -20.02
C LEU A 344 -21.13 15.43 -21.09
N MET A 345 -21.69 16.60 -20.79
CA MET A 345 -21.69 17.75 -21.72
C MET A 345 -20.26 18.22 -22.01
N ASP A 346 -19.42 18.24 -20.98
CA ASP A 346 -18.01 18.65 -21.06
C ASP A 346 -17.08 17.52 -21.55
N LYS A 347 -17.64 16.35 -21.93
CA LYS A 347 -16.93 15.17 -22.45
C LYS A 347 -15.87 14.59 -21.53
N ILE A 348 -15.99 14.82 -20.21
CA ILE A 348 -15.13 14.20 -19.19
C ILE A 348 -15.49 12.72 -19.02
N VAL A 349 -16.78 12.41 -19.09
CA VAL A 349 -17.31 11.05 -19.08
C VAL A 349 -17.96 10.74 -20.43
N GLY A 350 -17.64 9.58 -20.99
CA GLY A 350 -18.25 9.10 -22.22
C GLY A 350 -19.67 8.56 -21.97
N LYS A 351 -20.61 8.84 -22.88
CA LYS A 351 -21.99 8.31 -22.77
C LYS A 351 -22.01 6.78 -22.70
N GLU A 352 -21.12 6.13 -23.44
CA GLU A 352 -20.91 4.68 -23.50
C GLU A 352 -20.48 4.06 -22.19
N GLN A 353 -19.92 4.85 -21.27
CA GLN A 353 -19.50 4.37 -19.95
C GLN A 353 -20.63 4.42 -18.92
N VAL A 354 -21.72 5.13 -19.21
CA VAL A 354 -22.84 5.35 -18.29
C VAL A 354 -24.10 4.63 -18.75
N TYR A 355 -24.58 4.95 -19.94
CA TYR A 355 -25.83 4.43 -20.49
C TYR A 355 -25.72 3.97 -21.94
N GLY A 356 -24.69 4.36 -22.70
CA GLY A 356 -24.48 3.88 -24.06
C GLY A 356 -23.97 2.44 -24.12
N VAL A 357 -23.58 2.01 -25.32
CA VAL A 357 -23.00 0.69 -25.58
C VAL A 357 -21.47 0.80 -25.51
N PRO A 358 -20.80 0.16 -24.54
CA PRO A 358 -19.33 0.16 -24.49
C PRO A 358 -18.72 -0.47 -25.74
N MET A 359 -17.57 0.04 -26.17
CA MET A 359 -16.83 -0.58 -27.28
C MET A 359 -16.43 -2.01 -26.93
N LEU A 360 -16.60 -2.96 -27.85
CA LEU A 360 -16.17 -4.35 -27.66
C LEU A 360 -14.69 -4.45 -27.26
N ARG A 361 -13.82 -3.63 -27.87
CA ARG A 361 -12.40 -3.55 -27.51
C ARG A 361 -12.19 -3.23 -26.01
N HIS A 362 -12.98 -2.32 -25.44
CA HIS A 362 -12.90 -1.95 -24.03
C HIS A 362 -13.41 -3.08 -23.12
N LEU A 363 -14.54 -3.69 -23.48
CA LEU A 363 -15.06 -4.86 -22.76
C LEU A 363 -14.05 -6.01 -22.72
N CYS A 364 -13.39 -6.28 -23.85
CA CYS A 364 -12.31 -7.27 -23.91
C CYS A 364 -11.13 -6.90 -23.01
N ARG A 365 -10.69 -5.62 -22.98
CA ARG A 365 -9.62 -5.20 -22.06
C ARG A 365 -9.99 -5.46 -20.61
N CYS A 366 -11.17 -4.99 -20.18
CA CYS A 366 -11.64 -5.21 -18.81
C CYS A 366 -11.67 -6.70 -18.49
N ARG A 367 -12.28 -7.52 -19.35
CA ARG A 367 -12.38 -8.96 -19.11
C ARG A 367 -11.02 -9.66 -19.06
N ILE A 368 -10.09 -9.33 -19.96
CA ILE A 368 -8.73 -9.89 -19.95
C ILE A 368 -8.01 -9.48 -18.66
N ARG A 369 -8.07 -8.20 -18.29
CA ARG A 369 -7.45 -7.71 -17.05
C ARG A 369 -8.06 -8.36 -15.82
N ASP A 370 -9.36 -8.56 -15.77
CA ASP A 370 -10.04 -9.24 -14.66
C ASP A 370 -9.50 -10.67 -14.48
N VAL A 371 -9.40 -11.43 -15.58
CA VAL A 371 -8.85 -12.80 -15.55
C VAL A 371 -7.38 -12.80 -15.14
N LEU A 372 -6.56 -11.90 -15.69
CA LEU A 372 -5.14 -11.80 -15.29
C LEU A 372 -5.01 -11.42 -13.81
N ARG A 373 -5.86 -10.52 -13.32
CA ARG A 373 -5.89 -10.07 -11.93
C ARG A 373 -6.25 -11.22 -10.98
N GLU A 374 -7.28 -12.00 -11.31
CA GLU A 374 -7.73 -13.18 -10.56
C GLU A 374 -6.62 -14.24 -10.41
N HIS A 375 -5.69 -14.30 -11.36
CA HIS A 375 -4.58 -15.25 -11.37
C HIS A 375 -3.22 -14.63 -11.02
N ASN A 376 -3.19 -13.40 -10.47
CA ASN A 376 -1.97 -12.67 -10.11
C ASN A 376 -0.95 -12.54 -11.25
N GLN A 377 -1.46 -12.35 -12.48
CA GLN A 377 -0.67 -12.23 -13.71
C GLN A 377 -0.56 -10.77 -14.19
N LEU A 378 -0.93 -9.77 -13.38
CA LEU A 378 -0.77 -8.36 -13.72
C LEU A 378 0.45 -7.73 -13.02
N PRO A 379 1.31 -6.97 -13.72
CA PRO A 379 1.38 -6.82 -15.17
C PRO A 379 2.12 -7.98 -15.87
N ASN A 380 2.85 -8.80 -15.10
CA ASN A 380 3.89 -9.73 -15.58
C ASN A 380 3.43 -10.87 -16.50
N GLY A 381 2.13 -11.12 -16.65
CA GLY A 381 1.60 -12.13 -17.54
C GLY A 381 1.07 -11.57 -18.85
N ILE A 382 1.02 -10.24 -19.03
CA ILE A 382 0.53 -9.61 -20.27
C ILE A 382 1.47 -9.90 -21.45
N ASP A 383 2.77 -9.92 -21.20
CA ASP A 383 3.81 -10.22 -22.19
C ASP A 383 3.74 -11.67 -22.69
N THR A 384 3.24 -12.60 -21.85
CA THR A 384 3.01 -14.00 -22.23
C THR A 384 1.83 -14.20 -23.18
N LEU A 385 0.93 -13.21 -23.27
CA LEU A 385 -0.19 -13.24 -24.21
C LEU A 385 0.35 -13.10 -25.63
N ARG A 386 -0.03 -14.03 -26.52
CA ARG A 386 0.31 -14.02 -27.96
C ARG A 386 -0.48 -12.94 -28.71
N LEU A 387 -0.31 -11.69 -28.30
CA LEU A 387 -0.95 -10.51 -28.86
C LEU A 387 0.09 -9.53 -29.41
N PRO A 388 -0.25 -8.73 -30.42
CA PRO A 388 0.60 -7.62 -30.86
C PRO A 388 0.96 -6.69 -29.70
N LYS A 389 2.21 -6.19 -29.65
CA LYS A 389 2.72 -5.27 -28.60
C LYS A 389 1.81 -4.07 -28.34
N ARG A 390 1.13 -3.56 -29.38
CA ARG A 390 0.16 -2.46 -29.24
C ARG A 390 -1.05 -2.87 -28.36
N LEU A 391 -1.56 -4.08 -28.52
CA LEU A 391 -2.66 -4.60 -27.70
C LEU A 391 -2.17 -4.99 -26.30
N GLN A 392 -0.94 -5.46 -26.15
CA GLN A 392 -0.32 -5.67 -24.83
C GLN A 392 -0.25 -4.34 -24.05
N ARG A 393 0.27 -3.26 -24.66
CA ARG A 393 0.26 -1.90 -24.07
C ARG A 393 -1.14 -1.39 -23.75
N TYR A 394 -2.12 -1.70 -24.61
CA TYR A 394 -3.53 -1.37 -24.34
C TYR A 394 -4.06 -2.03 -23.07
N ILE A 395 -3.76 -3.32 -22.90
CA ILE A 395 -4.16 -4.12 -21.72
C ILE A 395 -3.39 -3.68 -20.48
N ASP A 396 -2.11 -3.33 -20.62
CA ASP A 396 -1.24 -2.87 -19.53
C ASP A 396 -1.48 -1.40 -19.13
N LEU A 397 -2.42 -0.72 -19.78
CA LEU A 397 -2.74 0.71 -19.54
C LEU A 397 -1.59 1.68 -19.91
N THR A 398 -0.56 1.21 -20.59
CA THR A 398 0.64 1.98 -20.99
C THR A 398 0.56 2.54 -22.40
N GLU A 399 -0.49 2.25 -23.17
CA GLU A 399 -0.73 3.02 -24.40
C GLU A 399 -0.83 4.52 -24.09
N GLU A 400 -0.25 5.33 -24.97
CA GLU A 400 -0.47 6.78 -25.01
C GLU A 400 -1.99 7.02 -25.09
N LEU A 401 -2.47 8.07 -24.42
CA LEU A 401 -3.86 8.51 -24.48
C LEU A 401 -4.14 9.10 -25.88
N ASP A 402 -4.03 8.26 -26.92
CA ASP A 402 -4.31 8.64 -28.29
C ASP A 402 -5.83 8.72 -28.51
N GLY A 403 -6.36 9.93 -28.30
CA GLY A 403 -7.42 10.46 -29.15
C GLY A 403 -8.78 10.70 -28.49
N ALA A 404 -8.97 11.91 -27.96
CA ALA A 404 -9.94 12.88 -28.50
C ALA A 404 -9.62 14.28 -27.93
N GLN A 405 -9.12 15.17 -28.80
CA GLN A 405 -9.08 16.63 -28.68
C GLN A 405 -9.57 17.25 -27.35
N LEU A 406 -8.70 17.26 -26.36
CA LEU A 406 -8.57 18.35 -25.40
C LEU A 406 -7.08 18.67 -25.46
N GLN A 407 -6.69 19.77 -26.12
CA GLN A 407 -5.31 20.24 -26.03
C GLN A 407 -5.01 20.54 -24.55
N PRO A 408 -4.08 19.83 -23.88
CA PRO A 408 -3.47 20.34 -22.68
C PRO A 408 -2.21 21.13 -23.09
N PRO A 409 -1.73 22.10 -22.29
CA PRO A 409 -0.44 22.73 -22.56
C PRO A 409 0.65 21.65 -22.59
N GLU A 410 1.33 21.55 -23.73
CA GLU A 410 2.45 20.65 -23.99
C GLU A 410 3.54 20.86 -22.93
N LYS A 411 3.73 19.90 -22.02
CA LYS A 411 4.97 19.66 -21.24
C LYS A 411 4.92 18.47 -20.24
N PRO A 412 3.80 18.04 -19.62
CA PRO A 412 3.85 16.97 -18.61
C PRO A 412 3.69 15.54 -19.15
N VAL A 413 3.05 15.33 -20.30
CA VAL A 413 2.77 13.98 -20.84
C VAL A 413 4.04 13.26 -21.33
N GLN A 414 5.00 14.02 -21.88
CA GLN A 414 6.33 13.49 -22.22
C GLN A 414 7.14 13.09 -20.98
N ARG A 415 6.95 13.77 -19.83
CA ARG A 415 7.63 13.41 -18.57
C ARG A 415 7.14 12.08 -18.01
N LEU A 416 5.83 11.81 -18.05
CA LEU A 416 5.25 10.53 -17.62
C LEU A 416 5.79 9.36 -18.44
N THR A 417 5.87 9.53 -19.75
CA THR A 417 6.35 8.51 -20.70
C THR A 417 7.85 8.24 -20.51
N ASN A 418 8.64 9.30 -20.29
CA ASN A 418 10.07 9.20 -20.02
C ASN A 418 10.37 8.60 -18.63
N ALA A 419 9.57 8.92 -17.60
CA ALA A 419 9.69 8.32 -16.27
C ALA A 419 9.36 6.81 -16.29
N MET A 420 8.38 6.40 -17.08
CA MET A 420 8.01 5.00 -17.25
C MET A 420 9.04 4.20 -18.05
N GLN A 421 9.63 4.76 -19.11
CA GLN A 421 10.75 4.12 -19.83
C GLN A 421 12.00 4.01 -18.95
N ARG A 422 12.28 5.00 -18.10
CA ARG A 422 13.40 4.94 -17.13
C ARG A 422 13.23 3.84 -16.08
N LEU A 423 12.00 3.51 -15.68
CA LEU A 423 11.72 2.39 -14.77
C LEU A 423 11.95 1.01 -15.42
N GLU A 424 11.83 0.89 -16.75
CA GLU A 424 12.10 -0.35 -17.48
C GLU A 424 13.61 -0.59 -17.71
N THR A 425 14.43 0.46 -17.71
CA THR A 425 15.89 0.38 -17.94
C THR A 425 16.73 0.07 -16.69
N ILE A 426 16.15 -0.02 -15.49
CA ILE A 426 16.89 -0.37 -14.25
C ILE A 426 17.28 -1.87 -14.20
N SER A 427 16.90 -2.67 -15.21
CA SER A 427 17.36 -4.06 -15.36
C SER A 427 18.70 -4.20 -16.10
N SER A 428 19.35 -3.12 -16.56
CA SER A 428 20.68 -3.20 -17.16
C SER A 428 21.54 -2.05 -16.67
N GLY A 429 22.46 -2.37 -15.77
CA GLY A 429 23.43 -1.41 -15.26
C GLY A 429 24.39 -0.92 -16.34
N THR A 430 24.61 0.39 -16.34
CA THR A 430 25.93 1.03 -16.44
C THR A 430 25.76 2.48 -16.01
N GLU A 431 26.61 2.90 -15.08
CA GLU A 431 26.73 4.26 -14.55
C GLU A 431 27.24 5.22 -15.64
N SER A 432 26.72 6.45 -15.64
CA SER A 432 27.49 7.61 -16.12
C SER A 432 27.01 8.88 -15.43
N GLU A 433 27.97 9.57 -14.84
CA GLU A 433 27.90 10.86 -14.16
C GLU A 433 27.61 11.98 -15.16
N ASP A 434 26.67 12.86 -14.83
CA ASP A 434 26.66 14.31 -15.11
C ASP A 434 25.26 14.86 -14.80
N GLU A 435 25.04 15.26 -13.54
CA GLU A 435 23.90 16.10 -13.14
C GLU A 435 24.44 17.43 -12.63
N SER A 436 24.69 18.35 -13.56
CA SER A 436 24.62 19.78 -13.28
C SER A 436 23.78 20.47 -14.35
N ASP A 437 22.92 21.38 -13.89
CA ASP A 437 22.13 22.32 -14.68
C ASP A 437 20.86 21.78 -15.35
N ASN A 438 19.84 21.52 -14.52
CA ASN A 438 18.44 21.82 -14.86
C ASN A 438 17.60 21.97 -13.58
N HIS A 439 17.99 22.94 -12.76
CA HIS A 439 17.16 23.45 -11.68
C HIS A 439 16.48 24.75 -12.13
N VAL A 440 15.22 24.91 -11.73
CA VAL A 440 14.40 26.12 -11.85
C VAL A 440 13.69 26.32 -13.20
N GLN A 441 12.51 25.71 -13.31
CA GLN A 441 11.23 26.30 -13.73
C GLN A 441 10.31 25.17 -14.19
N LEU A 442 9.31 24.78 -13.38
CA LEU A 442 7.98 24.28 -13.81
C LEU A 442 7.24 23.63 -12.62
N LEU A 443 6.18 24.33 -12.19
CA LEU A 443 5.20 23.99 -11.14
C LEU A 443 5.81 23.93 -9.72
N GLU A 444 5.35 24.81 -8.83
CA GLU A 444 5.69 24.74 -7.41
C GLU A 444 5.42 23.32 -6.91
N ALA A 445 6.47 22.64 -6.46
CA ALA A 445 6.31 21.34 -5.83
C ALA A 445 5.44 21.54 -4.59
N VAL A 446 4.34 20.80 -4.50
CA VAL A 446 3.49 20.75 -3.29
C VAL A 446 4.42 20.49 -2.10
N SER A 447 4.49 21.45 -1.18
CA SER A 447 5.44 21.41 -0.07
C SER A 447 5.18 20.20 0.81
N ASP A 448 6.19 19.74 1.55
CA ASP A 448 6.00 18.64 2.51
C ASP A 448 4.95 18.98 3.57
N ALA A 449 4.76 20.27 3.87
CA ALA A 449 3.70 20.75 4.74
C ALA A 449 2.30 20.56 4.14
N GLU A 450 2.13 20.87 2.85
CA GLU A 450 0.87 20.61 2.14
C GLU A 450 0.58 19.10 2.02
N LYS A 451 1.60 18.28 1.78
CA LYS A 451 1.47 16.80 1.77
C LYS A 451 1.09 16.26 3.15
N ALA A 452 1.70 16.77 4.21
CA ALA A 452 1.36 16.41 5.59
C ALA A 452 -0.08 16.82 5.95
N ALA A 453 -0.52 18.01 5.53
CA ALA A 453 -1.88 18.49 5.72
C ALA A 453 -2.91 17.61 5.02
N VAL A 454 -2.66 17.27 3.74
CA VAL A 454 -3.52 16.36 2.96
C VAL A 454 -3.58 14.99 3.63
N ALA A 455 -2.44 14.47 4.08
CA ALA A 455 -2.40 13.15 4.69
C ALA A 455 -3.11 13.10 6.06
N ALA A 456 -2.95 14.15 6.87
CA ALA A 456 -3.67 14.30 8.15
C ALA A 456 -5.18 14.45 7.93
N PHE A 457 -5.59 15.22 6.92
CA PHE A 457 -7.00 15.32 6.52
C PHE A 457 -7.56 13.96 6.11
N VAL A 458 -6.84 13.22 5.26
CA VAL A 458 -7.26 11.89 4.79
C VAL A 458 -7.34 10.88 5.94
N ALA A 459 -6.42 10.94 6.90
CA ALA A 459 -6.42 10.07 8.09
C ALA A 459 -7.64 10.29 9.00
N THR A 460 -8.10 11.54 9.09
CA THR A 460 -9.18 11.95 10.01
C THR A 460 -10.55 11.97 9.35
N ALA A 461 -10.62 12.14 8.02
CA ALA A 461 -11.87 12.27 7.27
C ALA A 461 -12.51 10.94 6.81
N GLY A 462 -12.01 9.78 7.23
CA GLY A 462 -12.36 8.45 6.66
C GLY A 462 -13.85 8.22 6.37
N ASP A 463 -14.18 7.41 5.35
CA ASP A 463 -15.48 7.25 4.64
C ASP A 463 -16.77 6.86 5.44
N GLY A 464 -16.92 7.21 6.73
CA GLY A 464 -18.09 6.91 7.57
C GLY A 464 -19.12 8.04 7.68
N ASP A 465 -20.39 7.68 7.91
CA ASP A 465 -21.57 8.57 8.02
C ASP A 465 -21.60 9.48 9.28
N GLY A 466 -20.42 9.80 9.85
CA GLY A 466 -20.27 10.56 11.09
C GLY A 466 -18.98 11.38 11.16
N VAL A 467 -18.35 11.69 10.02
CA VAL A 467 -17.10 12.45 9.97
C VAL A 467 -17.32 13.90 10.41
N ASN A 468 -16.65 14.31 11.48
CA ASN A 468 -16.54 15.71 11.84
C ASN A 468 -15.51 16.39 10.93
N ILE A 469 -15.95 16.91 9.79
CA ILE A 469 -15.11 17.64 8.82
C ILE A 469 -14.34 18.79 9.51
N GLY A 470 -14.86 19.34 10.61
CA GLY A 470 -14.15 20.35 11.42
C GLY A 470 -12.88 19.81 12.07
N GLU A 471 -12.92 18.61 12.64
CA GLU A 471 -11.75 17.94 13.23
C GLU A 471 -10.72 17.58 12.17
N ALA A 472 -11.15 17.11 11.00
CA ALA A 472 -10.23 16.78 9.92
C ALA A 472 -9.49 18.00 9.37
N LYS A 473 -10.18 19.14 9.28
CA LYS A 473 -9.58 20.43 8.91
C LYS A 473 -8.59 20.91 9.97
N GLN A 474 -8.93 20.78 11.24
CA GLN A 474 -8.05 21.17 12.34
C GLN A 474 -6.75 20.33 12.35
N ALA A 475 -6.87 19.01 12.17
CA ALA A 475 -5.71 18.11 12.08
C ALA A 475 -4.81 18.44 10.87
N ALA A 476 -5.40 18.82 9.73
CA ALA A 476 -4.65 19.26 8.56
C ALA A 476 -3.85 20.55 8.83
N ILE A 477 -4.46 21.51 9.52
CA ILE A 477 -3.80 22.78 9.91
C ILE A 477 -2.64 22.52 10.88
N GLU A 478 -2.84 21.66 11.87
CA GLU A 478 -1.80 21.31 12.85
C GLU A 478 -0.63 20.57 12.19
N ALA A 479 -0.90 19.62 11.29
CA ALA A 479 0.15 18.90 10.56
C ALA A 479 0.92 19.82 9.60
N TYR A 480 0.22 20.77 8.97
CA TYR A 480 0.83 21.79 8.12
C TYR A 480 1.82 22.67 8.92
N ALA A 481 1.36 23.23 10.05
CA ALA A 481 2.18 24.08 10.90
C ALA A 481 3.42 23.32 11.44
N ALA A 482 3.22 22.10 11.92
CA ALA A 482 4.31 21.27 12.44
C ALA A 482 5.35 20.87 11.36
N ALA A 483 4.93 20.77 10.10
CA ALA A 483 5.83 20.48 8.98
C ALA A 483 6.59 21.71 8.48
N GLN A 484 6.02 22.92 8.61
CA GLN A 484 6.72 24.18 8.31
C GLN A 484 7.85 24.45 9.32
N ASP A 485 7.60 24.23 10.62
CA ASP A 485 8.61 24.44 11.68
C ASP A 485 9.87 23.57 11.51
N VAL A 486 9.76 22.44 10.80
CA VAL A 486 10.91 21.54 10.52
C VAL A 486 11.77 22.05 9.35
N GLN A 487 11.20 22.82 8.41
CA GLN A 487 11.93 23.42 7.29
C GLN A 487 12.78 24.61 7.74
N ASP A 488 12.27 25.45 8.66
CA ASP A 488 12.97 26.64 9.16
C ASP A 488 14.21 26.32 10.03
N VAL A 489 14.38 25.08 10.48
CA VAL A 489 15.55 24.65 11.29
C VAL A 489 16.70 24.11 10.41
N GLN A 490 16.48 23.86 9.13
CA GLN A 490 17.48 23.25 8.24
C GLN A 490 18.35 24.24 7.45
N ASP A 491 18.01 25.53 7.41
CA ASP A 491 18.81 26.56 6.76
C ASP A 491 19.44 27.53 7.78
N PRO A 492 20.74 27.39 8.14
CA PRO A 492 21.44 28.45 8.86
C PRO A 492 21.63 29.67 7.94
N PRO A 493 21.54 30.91 8.45
CA PRO A 493 21.70 32.10 7.62
C PRO A 493 23.10 32.15 7.00
N PRO A 494 23.26 32.64 5.75
CA PRO A 494 24.55 32.73 5.11
C PRO A 494 25.45 33.70 5.88
N ASN A 495 26.55 33.16 6.40
CA ASN A 495 27.58 33.89 7.12
C ASN A 495 28.24 34.91 6.17
N GLN A 496 27.87 36.18 6.29
CA GLN A 496 28.58 37.27 5.61
C GLN A 496 29.85 37.61 6.39
N THR A 497 30.98 37.07 5.95
CA THR A 497 32.30 37.56 6.34
C THR A 497 33.04 38.05 5.10
N HIS A 498 32.87 39.33 4.78
CA HIS A 498 33.87 40.06 3.99
C HIS A 498 34.97 40.56 4.92
N PRO A 499 36.26 40.39 4.58
CA PRO A 499 37.33 41.10 5.27
C PRO A 499 37.39 42.55 4.76
N PRO A 500 37.72 43.55 5.61
CA PRO A 500 37.97 44.88 5.11
C PRO A 500 39.37 44.94 4.49
N LEU A 501 39.43 45.48 3.27
CA LEU A 501 40.64 46.08 2.71
C LEU A 501 40.90 47.41 3.44
N SER A 502 42.00 47.47 4.20
CA SER A 502 42.90 48.61 4.46
C SER A 502 43.78 48.30 5.67
#